data_AF-A0A957AMA1-F1
#
_entry.id   AF-A0A957AMA1-F1
#
_cell.length_a   1.000
_cell.length_b   1.000
_cell.length_c   1.000
_cell.angle_alpha   90.00
_cell.angle_beta   90.00
_cell.angle_gamma   90.00
#
_symmetry.space_group_name_H-M   'P 1'
#
loop_
_entity.id
_entity.type
_entity.pdbx_description
1 polymer ?
#
loop_
_entity_poly.entity_id
_entity_poly.type
_entity_poly.pdbx_seq_one_letter_code
_entity_poly.pdbx_strand_id
1 'polypeptide(L)'
;MTPVAPPPASVAAFSPLPTLDDDALGQLPPPLLLRYASWLRVSGQFDAADAALSCALDRRGESASLLDERAALALARGDAQEVRSIWEERLARNPAPSARASYGRALLELGEIAEAADIADELLAEHGSLATAHAL
;
A
#
# COMPACT_ATOMS: atom_id res chain seq x y z
N MET A 1 40.48 1.90 -33.51
CA MET A 1 39.98 1.85 -32.13
C MET A 1 38.87 2.89 -32.02
N THR A 2 37.62 2.46 -32.09
CA THR A 2 36.45 3.35 -32.04
C THR A 2 36.16 3.68 -30.58
N PRO A 3 35.96 4.96 -30.19
CA PRO A 3 35.64 5.29 -28.81
C PRO A 3 34.25 4.75 -28.46
N VAL A 4 34.18 3.92 -27.42
CA VAL A 4 32.94 3.47 -26.80
C VAL A 4 32.26 4.69 -26.19
N ALA A 5 31.03 4.96 -26.62
CA ALA A 5 30.21 6.03 -26.06
C ALA A 5 29.99 5.77 -24.55
N PRO A 6 30.04 6.81 -23.69
CA PRO A 6 29.72 6.64 -22.28
C PRO A 6 28.28 6.13 -22.12
N PRO A 7 27.99 5.31 -21.10
CA PRO A 7 26.63 4.85 -20.83
C PRO A 7 25.70 6.06 -20.68
N PRO A 8 24.43 5.97 -21.12
CA PRO A 8 23.48 7.05 -20.92
C PRO A 8 23.41 7.37 -19.42
N ALA A 9 23.45 8.67 -19.09
CA ALA A 9 23.28 9.15 -17.73
C ALA A 9 22.05 8.47 -17.12
N SER A 10 22.22 7.91 -15.92
CA SER A 10 21.15 7.31 -15.12
C SER A 10 19.91 8.19 -15.23
N VAL A 11 18.78 7.57 -15.64
CA VAL A 11 17.46 8.21 -15.68
C VAL A 11 17.35 9.07 -14.42
N ALA A 12 17.13 10.37 -14.62
CA ALA A 12 17.16 11.38 -13.58
C ALA A 12 16.51 10.83 -12.31
N ALA A 13 17.27 10.86 -11.21
CA ALA A 13 16.78 10.51 -9.89
C ALA A 13 15.40 11.14 -9.71
N PHE A 14 14.41 10.28 -9.43
CA PHE A 14 13.03 10.67 -9.20
C PHE A 14 13.05 11.77 -8.15
N SER A 15 12.89 13.02 -8.59
CA SER A 15 12.96 14.16 -7.68
C SER A 15 11.70 14.09 -6.84
N PRO A 16 11.81 13.98 -5.50
CA PRO A 16 10.64 13.94 -4.69
C PRO A 16 9.82 15.23 -4.91
N LEU A 17 8.51 15.11 -5.19
CA LEU A 17 7.58 16.20 -4.94
C LEU A 17 7.85 16.74 -3.54
N PRO A 18 7.79 18.08 -3.37
CA PRO A 18 7.97 18.67 -2.06
C PRO A 18 6.92 18.12 -1.09
N THR A 19 7.30 18.00 0.19
CA THR A 19 6.34 17.80 1.28
C THR A 19 5.43 19.02 1.33
N LEU A 20 4.12 18.78 1.30
CA LEU A 20 3.13 19.82 1.50
C LEU A 20 3.00 20.12 2.99
N ASP A 21 2.77 21.38 3.33
CA ASP A 21 2.37 21.78 4.67
C ASP A 21 0.89 21.45 4.92
N ASP A 22 0.45 21.59 6.17
CA ASP A 22 -0.91 21.25 6.60
C ASP A 22 -1.97 22.07 5.85
N ASP A 23 -1.68 23.34 5.56
CA ASP A 23 -2.57 24.21 4.80
C ASP A 23 -2.77 23.68 3.37
N ALA A 24 -1.69 23.32 2.67
CA ALA A 24 -1.76 22.76 1.33
C ALA A 24 -2.43 21.39 1.30
N LEU A 25 -2.17 20.52 2.29
CA LEU A 25 -2.87 19.25 2.46
C LEU A 25 -4.38 19.47 2.63
N GLY A 26 -4.76 20.44 3.45
CA GLY A 26 -6.15 20.82 3.69
C GLY A 26 -6.91 21.23 2.43
N GLN A 27 -6.22 21.75 1.40
CA GLN A 27 -6.83 22.12 0.12
C GLN A 27 -7.01 20.94 -0.85
N LEU A 28 -6.26 19.85 -0.69
CA LEU A 28 -6.30 18.72 -1.64
C LEU A 28 -7.57 17.88 -1.49
N PRO A 29 -8.36 17.63 -2.54
CA PRO A 29 -9.45 16.66 -2.48
C PRO A 29 -8.99 15.29 -1.93
N PRO A 30 -9.82 14.58 -1.15
CA PRO A 30 -9.41 13.31 -0.53
C PRO A 30 -8.85 12.25 -1.48
N PRO A 31 -9.35 12.06 -2.72
CA PRO A 31 -8.73 11.14 -3.67
C PRO A 31 -7.30 11.55 -4.06
N LEU A 32 -6.98 12.84 -4.06
CA LEU A 32 -5.62 13.34 -4.31
C LEU A 32 -4.72 13.15 -3.09
N LEU A 33 -5.26 13.26 -1.87
CA LEU A 33 -4.52 12.93 -0.65
C LEU A 33 -4.06 11.46 -0.65
N LEU A 34 -4.94 10.52 -1.04
CA LEU A 34 -4.55 9.10 -1.15
C LEU A 34 -3.44 8.88 -2.19
N ARG A 35 -3.56 9.50 -3.37
CA ARG A 35 -2.51 9.39 -4.41
C ARG A 35 -1.19 10.02 -3.97
N TYR A 36 -1.26 11.15 -3.28
CA TYR A 36 -0.09 11.83 -2.74
C TYR A 36 0.61 10.97 -1.67
N ALA A 37 -0.16 10.38 -0.74
CA ALA A 37 0.37 9.44 0.25
C ALA A 37 1.03 8.22 -0.40
N SER A 38 0.39 7.62 -1.42
CA SER A 38 0.93 6.49 -2.18
C SER A 38 2.29 6.83 -2.83
N TRP A 39 2.38 8.02 -3.42
CA TRP A 39 3.61 8.53 -4.01
C TRP A 39 4.71 8.81 -2.96
N LEU A 40 4.34 9.42 -1.83
CA LEU A 40 5.25 9.68 -0.71
C LEU A 40 5.82 8.39 -0.14
N ARG A 41 4.97 7.37 0.03
CA ARG A 41 5.34 6.03 0.49
C ARG A 41 6.39 5.39 -0.42
N VAL A 42 6.15 5.37 -1.75
CA VAL A 42 7.12 4.82 -2.71
C VAL A 42 8.42 5.63 -2.73
N SER A 43 8.36 6.92 -2.36
CA SER A 43 9.53 7.79 -2.22
C SER A 43 10.23 7.70 -0.86
N GLY A 44 9.79 6.81 0.04
CA GLY A 44 10.35 6.63 1.38
C GLY A 44 10.01 7.72 2.40
N GLN A 45 9.09 8.63 2.06
CA GLN A 45 8.68 9.75 2.92
C GLN A 45 7.49 9.33 3.79
N PHE A 46 7.71 8.38 4.69
CA PHE A 46 6.62 7.70 5.42
C PHE A 46 5.83 8.61 6.35
N ASP A 47 6.48 9.55 7.04
CA ASP A 47 5.78 10.46 7.97
C ASP A 47 4.87 11.43 7.22
N ALA A 48 5.33 11.94 6.08
CA ALA A 48 4.50 12.77 5.21
C ALA A 48 3.34 11.97 4.59
N ALA A 49 3.56 10.70 4.26
CA ALA A 49 2.51 9.82 3.76
C ALA A 49 1.42 9.63 4.82
N ASP A 50 1.83 9.40 6.06
CA ASP A 50 0.93 9.25 7.21
C ASP A 50 0.10 10.52 7.48
N ALA A 51 0.73 11.70 7.40
CA ALA A 51 0.04 12.98 7.54
C ALA A 51 -1.04 13.16 6.44
N ALA A 52 -0.73 12.81 5.20
CA ALA A 52 -1.69 12.89 4.10
C ALA A 52 -2.87 11.90 4.27
N LEU A 53 -2.61 10.68 4.77
CA LEU A 53 -3.65 9.70 5.08
C LEU A 53 -4.52 10.14 6.26
N SER A 54 -3.93 10.74 7.29
CA SER A 54 -4.65 11.32 8.43
C SER A 54 -5.56 12.47 7.99
N CYS A 55 -5.08 13.36 7.13
CA CYS A 55 -5.91 14.41 6.54
C CYS A 55 -7.07 13.83 5.71
N ALA A 56 -6.83 12.73 4.98
CA ALA A 56 -7.89 12.04 4.23
C ALA A 56 -8.94 11.42 5.17
N LEU A 57 -8.49 10.81 6.27
CA LEU A 57 -9.34 10.25 7.33
C LEU A 57 -10.25 11.31 7.93
N ASP A 58 -9.70 12.44 8.35
CA ASP A 58 -10.46 13.53 8.99
C ASP A 58 -11.55 14.10 8.08
N ARG A 59 -11.32 14.09 6.76
CA ARG A 59 -12.21 14.71 5.78
C ARG A 59 -13.30 13.81 5.22
N ARG A 60 -13.06 12.50 5.15
CA ARG A 60 -14.00 11.52 4.55
C ARG A 60 -14.44 10.44 5.52
N GLY A 61 -13.77 10.31 6.66
CA GLY A 61 -13.87 9.15 7.51
C GLY A 61 -13.17 7.92 6.91
N GLU A 62 -13.20 6.85 7.69
CA GLU A 62 -12.55 5.59 7.33
C GLU A 62 -13.22 4.93 6.12
N SER A 63 -12.42 4.43 5.18
CA SER A 63 -12.92 3.81 3.95
C SER A 63 -12.02 2.66 3.49
N ALA A 64 -12.56 1.77 2.64
CA ALA A 64 -11.79 0.64 2.11
C ALA A 64 -10.48 1.08 1.45
N SER A 65 -10.51 2.11 0.60
CA SER A 65 -9.32 2.63 -0.08
C SER A 65 -8.33 3.31 0.87
N LEU A 66 -8.81 3.92 1.95
CA LEU A 66 -7.94 4.51 2.96
C LEU A 66 -7.23 3.42 3.77
N LEU A 67 -7.94 2.39 4.21
CA LEU A 67 -7.36 1.22 4.86
C LEU A 67 -6.35 0.50 3.95
N ASP A 68 -6.65 0.36 2.65
CA ASP A 68 -5.73 -0.26 1.69
C ASP A 68 -4.40 0.55 1.61
N GLU A 69 -4.44 1.88 1.57
CA GLU A 69 -3.22 2.72 1.57
C GLU A 69 -2.50 2.75 2.93
N ARG A 70 -3.23 2.73 4.05
CA ARG A 70 -2.64 2.62 5.40
C ARG A 70 -1.92 1.29 5.58
N ALA A 71 -2.52 0.19 5.13
CA ALA A 71 -1.88 -1.14 5.14
C ALA A 71 -0.63 -1.16 4.27
N ALA A 72 -0.68 -0.53 3.08
CA ALA A 72 0.50 -0.41 2.22
C ALA A 72 1.62 0.41 2.88
N LEU A 73 1.30 1.46 3.65
CA LEU A 73 2.27 2.24 4.40
C LEU A 73 2.90 1.44 5.55
N ALA A 74 2.09 0.72 6.32
CA ALA A 74 2.58 -0.18 7.37
C ALA A 74 3.51 -1.26 6.79
N LEU A 75 3.14 -1.84 5.65
CA LEU A 75 3.97 -2.81 4.92
C LEU A 75 5.30 -2.19 4.47
N ALA A 76 5.29 -0.98 3.92
CA ALA A 76 6.51 -0.29 3.52
C ALA A 76 7.43 0.04 4.71
N ARG A 77 6.88 0.19 5.92
CA ARG A 77 7.63 0.33 7.18
C ARG A 77 8.11 -1.01 7.75
N GLY A 78 7.62 -2.14 7.24
CA GLY A 78 7.89 -3.48 7.77
C GLY A 78 7.17 -3.78 9.09
N ASP A 79 6.11 -3.03 9.43
CA ASP A 79 5.36 -3.25 10.66
C ASP A 79 4.29 -4.33 10.44
N ALA A 80 4.68 -5.58 10.69
CA ALA A 80 3.78 -6.71 10.49
C ALA A 80 2.55 -6.65 11.41
N GLN A 81 2.66 -6.09 12.62
CA GLN A 81 1.53 -6.03 13.54
C GLN A 81 0.51 -4.99 13.09
N GLU A 82 0.97 -3.84 12.62
CA GLU A 82 0.11 -2.79 12.08
C GLU A 82 -0.58 -3.27 10.78
N VAL A 83 0.14 -3.95 9.89
CA VAL A 83 -0.44 -4.57 8.68
C VAL A 83 -1.59 -5.51 9.04
N ARG A 84 -1.40 -6.41 10.01
CA ARG A 84 -2.45 -7.33 10.48
C ARG A 84 -3.68 -6.59 10.99
N SER A 85 -3.47 -5.64 11.91
CA SER A 85 -4.57 -4.88 12.51
C SER A 85 -5.40 -4.12 11.48
N ILE A 86 -4.76 -3.51 10.48
CA ILE A 86 -5.46 -2.78 9.42
C ILE A 86 -6.22 -3.74 8.51
N TRP A 87 -5.64 -4.87 8.13
CA TRP A 87 -6.31 -5.86 7.28
C TRP A 87 -7.49 -6.54 7.97
N GLU A 88 -7.39 -6.82 9.27
CA GLU A 88 -8.51 -7.29 10.09
C GLU A 88 -9.68 -6.30 10.04
N GLU A 89 -9.42 -5.01 10.27
CA GLU A 89 -10.45 -3.97 10.16
C GLU A 89 -11.04 -3.90 8.74
N ARG A 90 -10.17 -3.93 7.73
CA ARG A 90 -10.54 -3.84 6.32
C ARG A 90 -11.44 -4.98 5.87
N LEU A 91 -11.16 -6.20 6.33
CA LEU A 91 -11.94 -7.40 6.03
C LEU A 91 -13.23 -7.46 6.85
N ALA A 92 -13.24 -6.97 8.09
CA ALA A 92 -14.44 -6.88 8.92
C ALA A 92 -15.47 -5.91 8.30
N ARG A 93 -15.01 -4.81 7.70
CA ARG A 93 -15.89 -3.82 7.04
C ARG A 93 -16.41 -4.28 5.68
N ASN A 94 -15.53 -4.84 4.84
CA ASN A 94 -15.89 -5.28 3.50
C ASN A 94 -15.13 -6.57 3.14
N PRO A 95 -15.71 -7.73 3.49
CA PRO A 95 -15.10 -9.02 3.17
C PRO A 95 -15.17 -9.26 1.66
N ALA A 96 -14.00 -9.33 1.03
CA ALA A 96 -13.88 -9.64 -0.39
C ALA A 96 -12.72 -10.62 -0.62
N PRO A 97 -12.87 -11.62 -1.51
CA PRO A 97 -11.79 -12.56 -1.81
C PRO A 97 -10.51 -11.87 -2.30
N SER A 98 -10.65 -10.78 -3.07
CA SER A 98 -9.52 -9.97 -3.53
C SER A 98 -8.81 -9.22 -2.41
N ALA A 99 -9.54 -8.80 -1.36
CA ALA A 99 -8.95 -8.17 -0.19
C ALA A 99 -8.17 -9.20 0.65
N ARG A 100 -8.72 -10.40 0.84
CA ARG A 100 -7.99 -11.51 1.50
C ARG A 100 -6.74 -11.90 0.73
N ALA A 101 -6.82 -11.95 -0.60
CA ALA A 101 -5.64 -12.21 -1.44
C ALA A 101 -4.59 -11.08 -1.34
N SER A 102 -5.01 -9.83 -1.19
CA SER A 102 -4.08 -8.72 -0.98
C SER A 102 -3.41 -8.80 0.40
N TYR A 103 -4.15 -9.21 1.44
CA TYR A 103 -3.59 -9.45 2.76
C TYR A 103 -2.56 -10.59 2.77
N GLY A 104 -2.87 -11.73 2.14
CA GLY A 104 -1.91 -12.83 2.01
C GLY A 104 -0.61 -12.42 1.32
N ARG A 105 -0.68 -11.56 0.27
CA ARG A 105 0.52 -11.02 -0.38
C ARG A 105 1.33 -10.12 0.54
N ALA A 106 0.68 -9.26 1.31
CA ALA A 106 1.37 -8.41 2.28
C ALA A 106 2.10 -9.25 3.34
N LEU A 107 1.50 -10.35 3.81
CA LEU A 107 2.14 -11.30 4.72
C LEU A 107 3.35 -11.99 4.08
N LEU A 108 3.27 -12.40 2.81
CA LEU A 108 4.43 -12.95 2.08
C LEU A 108 5.58 -11.95 2.00
N GLU A 109 5.29 -10.68 1.71
CA GLU A 109 6.30 -9.61 1.66
C GLU A 109 6.96 -9.36 3.04
N LEU A 110 6.24 -9.60 4.13
CA LEU A 110 6.77 -9.54 5.50
C LEU A 110 7.48 -10.83 5.95
N GLY A 111 7.43 -11.90 5.15
CA GLY A 111 7.99 -13.21 5.50
C GLY A 111 7.10 -14.06 6.42
N GLU A 112 5.83 -13.69 6.59
CA GLU A 112 4.83 -14.38 7.41
C GLU A 112 4.20 -15.55 6.64
N ILE A 113 5.05 -16.50 6.21
CA ILE A 113 4.72 -17.51 5.19
C ILE A 113 3.59 -18.46 5.63
N ALA A 114 3.58 -18.88 6.89
CA ALA A 114 2.58 -19.84 7.38
C ALA A 114 1.16 -19.26 7.30
N GLU A 115 0.97 -18.04 7.81
CA GLU A 115 -0.33 -17.36 7.80
C GLU A 115 -0.78 -17.02 6.37
N ALA A 116 0.15 -16.63 5.50
CA ALA A 116 -0.16 -16.42 4.08
C ALA A 116 -0.63 -17.71 3.38
N ALA A 117 -0.03 -18.85 3.72
CA ALA A 117 -0.41 -20.15 3.17
C ALA A 117 -1.82 -20.56 3.64
N ASP A 118 -2.14 -20.36 4.91
CA ASP A 118 -3.48 -20.64 5.45
C ASP A 118 -4.56 -19.83 4.70
N ILE A 119 -4.31 -18.54 4.45
CA ILE A 119 -5.22 -17.68 3.68
C ILE A 119 -5.37 -18.18 2.23
N ALA A 120 -4.29 -18.65 1.60
CA ALA A 120 -4.32 -19.17 0.24
C ALA A 120 -5.16 -20.45 0.16
N ASP A 121 -4.97 -21.38 1.09
CA ASP A 121 -5.71 -22.64 1.17
C ASP A 121 -7.21 -22.39 1.39
N GLU A 122 -7.57 -21.48 2.30
CA GLU A 122 -8.96 -21.06 2.52
C GLU A 122 -9.58 -20.45 1.26
N LEU A 123 -8.86 -19.54 0.59
CA LEU A 123 -9.33 -18.92 -0.65
C LEU A 123 -9.52 -19.92 -1.79
N LEU A 124 -8.63 -20.91 -1.92
CA LEU A 124 -8.77 -21.97 -2.91
C LEU A 124 -9.95 -22.91 -2.61
N ALA A 125 -10.17 -23.22 -1.34
CA ALA A 125 -11.31 -24.05 -0.91
C ALA A 125 -12.66 -23.35 -1.17
N GLU A 126 -12.76 -22.05 -0.88
CA GLU A 126 -14.00 -21.28 -1.03
C GLU A 126 -14.23 -20.77 -2.46
N HIS A 127 -13.15 -20.45 -3.16
CA HIS A 127 -13.16 -19.68 -4.41
C HIS A 127 -12.20 -20.21 -5.47
N GLY A 128 -11.91 -21.52 -5.49
CA GLY A 128 -10.92 -22.15 -6.37
C GLY A 128 -11.09 -21.95 -7.89
N SER A 129 -12.20 -21.36 -8.35
CA SER A 129 -12.37 -20.93 -9.75
C SER A 129 -11.96 -19.47 -10.03
N LEU A 130 -11.71 -18.65 -8.99
CA LEU A 130 -11.30 -17.26 -9.12
C LEU A 130 -9.78 -17.16 -9.32
N ALA A 131 -9.37 -16.38 -10.32
CA ALA A 131 -7.96 -16.13 -10.62
C ALA A 131 -7.17 -15.54 -9.43
N THR A 132 -7.83 -14.81 -8.52
CA THR A 132 -7.20 -14.24 -7.33
C THR A 132 -6.81 -15.28 -6.28
N ALA A 133 -7.49 -16.43 -6.23
CA ALA A 133 -7.15 -17.52 -5.32
C ALA A 133 -5.87 -18.26 -5.75
N HIS A 134 -5.55 -18.23 -7.05
CA HIS A 134 -4.36 -18.88 -7.63
C HIS A 134 -3.13 -17.96 -7.71
N ALA A 135 -3.24 -16.70 -7.28
CA ALA A 135 -2.22 -15.67 -7.48
C ALA A 135 -1.55 -15.23 -6.17
N LEU A 136 -1.67 -16.06 -5.12
CA LEU A 136 -0.93 -16.06 -3.87
C LEU A 136 0.15 -17.14 -3.95
#